data_AF-A0A2V7ARB4-F1
#
_entry.id   AF-A0A2V7ARB4-F1
#
_cell.length_a   1.000
_cell.length_b   1.000
_cell.length_c   1.000
_cell.angle_alpha   90.00
_cell.angle_beta   90.00
_cell.angle_gamma   90.00
#
_symmetry.space_group_name_H-M   'P 1'
#
loop_
_entity.id
_entity.type
_entity.pdbx_description
1 polymer ?
#
loop_
_entity_poly.entity_id
_entity_poly.type
_entity_poly.pdbx_seq_one_letter_code
_entity_poly.pdbx_strand_id
1 'polypeptide(L)'
;MARGAVSKPGPGPDWPVVGIAAAGLAVSAYLAWTKWTGAAAAFCERGSGCDVVQASRYATFLGAPTAAWGVVLYAVLIGLALVGLTPRRWVGAYAVSAAAVAFSAYLTYLSLWELGAACPYCLADGGIAVALLATLLARRPAVTGRRSPVRPRRLVAIGATLAVATVVFAAGVFVADAPTVATARQEALARHLAASGAIFYGAYW
;
A
#
# COMPACT_ATOMS: atom_id res chain seq x y z
N MET A 1 -37.76 30.14 29.19
CA MET A 1 -37.18 28.80 28.93
C MET A 1 -36.08 28.93 27.89
N ALA A 2 -34.84 29.12 28.32
CA ALA A 2 -33.67 29.18 27.44
C ALA A 2 -33.28 27.76 27.01
N ARG A 3 -33.31 27.48 25.70
CA ARG A 3 -32.82 26.22 25.15
C ARG A 3 -31.30 26.28 25.20
N GLY A 4 -30.70 25.48 26.09
CA GLY A 4 -29.26 25.28 26.12
C GLY A 4 -28.79 24.80 24.74
N ALA A 5 -27.87 25.55 24.13
CA ALA A 5 -27.17 25.10 22.96
C ALA A 5 -26.33 23.88 23.38
N VAL A 6 -26.79 22.69 23.00
CA VAL A 6 -25.97 21.47 23.05
C VAL A 6 -24.81 21.72 22.09
N SER A 7 -23.66 22.13 22.64
CA SER A 7 -22.40 22.13 21.92
C SER A 7 -22.13 20.69 21.51
N LYS A 8 -22.24 20.40 20.21
CA LYS A 8 -21.76 19.13 19.67
C LYS A 8 -20.29 19.02 20.07
N PRO A 9 -19.87 17.97 20.79
CA PRO A 9 -18.46 17.72 21.01
C PRO A 9 -17.76 17.80 19.65
N GLY A 10 -16.67 18.57 19.57
CA GLY A 10 -15.79 18.49 18.41
C GLY A 10 -15.44 17.01 18.17
N PRO A 11 -15.24 16.58 16.90
CA PRO A 11 -14.95 15.18 16.64
C PRO A 11 -13.69 14.80 17.41
N GLY A 12 -13.88 14.01 18.48
CA GLY A 12 -12.79 13.50 19.30
C GLY A 12 -11.92 12.53 18.51
N PRO A 13 -10.79 12.08 19.07
CA PRO A 13 -9.92 11.10 18.43
C PRO A 13 -10.68 9.83 18.06
N ASP A 14 -10.60 9.42 16.79
CA ASP A 14 -11.16 8.15 16.33
C ASP A 14 -10.23 6.99 16.73
N TRP A 15 -10.26 6.62 18.02
CA TRP A 15 -9.49 5.52 18.59
C TRP A 15 -9.46 4.22 17.77
N PRO A 16 -10.56 3.74 17.16
CA PRO A 16 -10.48 2.52 16.34
C PRO A 16 -9.68 2.72 15.05
N VAL A 17 -9.74 3.90 14.43
CA VAL A 17 -8.94 4.21 13.24
C VAL A 17 -7.47 4.30 13.61
N VAL A 18 -7.15 4.92 14.76
CA VAL A 18 -5.79 4.98 15.30
C VAL A 18 -5.26 3.58 15.58
N GLY A 19 -6.05 2.70 16.21
CA GLY A 19 -5.63 1.33 16.53
C GLY A 19 -5.28 0.51 15.30
N ILE A 20 -6.15 0.55 14.28
CA ILE A 20 -5.92 -0.19 13.01
C ILE A 20 -4.74 0.39 12.25
N ALA A 21 -4.64 1.72 12.15
CA ALA A 21 -3.53 2.38 11.48
C ALA A 21 -2.19 2.14 12.19
N ALA A 22 -2.18 2.08 13.53
CA ALA A 22 -0.99 1.75 14.31
C ALA A 22 -0.52 0.31 14.07
N ALA A 23 -1.45 -0.64 13.94
CA ALA A 23 -1.11 -2.01 13.57
C ALA A 23 -0.47 -2.07 12.16
N GLY A 24 -1.04 -1.37 11.18
CA GLY A 24 -0.48 -1.27 9.83
C GLY A 24 0.90 -0.62 9.81
N LEU A 25 1.09 0.43 10.61
CA LEU A 25 2.37 1.10 10.79
C LEU A 25 3.41 0.17 11.41
N ALA A 26 3.06 -0.61 12.43
CA ALA A 26 3.97 -1.56 13.07
C ALA A 26 4.42 -2.65 12.09
N VAL A 27 3.49 -3.21 11.31
CA VAL A 27 3.80 -4.20 10.26
C VAL A 27 4.71 -3.59 9.19
N SER A 28 4.34 -2.42 8.65
CA SER A 28 5.12 -1.74 7.60
C SER A 28 6.52 -1.35 8.10
N ALA A 29 6.64 -0.85 9.33
CA ALA A 29 7.92 -0.49 9.92
C ALA A 29 8.80 -1.74 10.15
N TYR A 30 8.21 -2.85 10.59
CA TYR A 30 8.91 -4.11 10.74
C TYR A 30 9.48 -4.60 9.40
N LEU A 31 8.68 -4.59 8.33
CA LEU A 31 9.12 -4.99 6.99
C LEU A 31 10.20 -4.07 6.43
N ALA A 32 10.07 -2.75 6.65
CA ALA A 32 11.08 -1.78 6.24
C ALA A 32 12.42 -2.04 6.96
N TRP A 33 12.36 -2.33 8.27
CA TRP A 33 13.53 -2.65 9.08
C TRP A 33 14.21 -3.94 8.64
N THR A 34 13.46 -5.02 8.41
CA THR A 34 14.01 -6.30 7.95
C THR A 34 14.68 -6.15 6.58
N LYS A 35 14.09 -5.35 5.69
CA LYS A 35 14.67 -5.06 4.37
C LYS A 35 15.97 -4.27 4.46
N TRP A 36 16.09 -3.30 5.38
CA TRP A 36 17.33 -2.56 5.60
C TRP A 36 18.43 -3.38 6.26
N THR A 37 18.07 -4.25 7.19
CA THR A 37 19.03 -5.10 7.90
C THR A 37 19.44 -6.34 7.12
N GLY A 38 18.78 -6.63 5.99
CA GLY A 38 18.96 -7.87 5.23
C GLY A 38 18.53 -9.11 6.02
N ALA A 39 17.80 -8.93 7.12
CA ALA A 39 17.33 -10.01 7.97
C ALA A 39 16.09 -10.66 7.37
N ALA A 40 16.01 -11.99 7.45
CA ALA A 40 14.78 -12.70 7.11
C ALA A 40 13.65 -12.23 8.03
N ALA A 41 12.51 -11.85 7.45
CA ALA A 41 11.33 -11.49 8.24
C ALA A 41 10.86 -12.71 9.06
N ALA A 42 10.37 -12.49 10.28
CA ALA A 42 9.82 -13.58 11.10
C ALA A 42 8.72 -14.32 10.31
N PHE A 43 8.56 -15.64 10.43
CA PHE A 43 7.58 -16.41 9.63
C PHE A 43 7.78 -16.37 8.10
N CYS A 44 8.89 -15.79 7.63
CA CYS A 44 9.33 -15.79 6.24
C CYS A 44 10.59 -16.65 6.18
N GLU A 45 10.44 -17.96 6.01
CA GLU A 45 11.61 -18.86 5.88
C GLU A 45 12.44 -18.47 4.65
N ARG A 46 13.77 -18.63 4.74
CA ARG A 46 14.68 -18.40 3.60
C ARG A 46 14.30 -19.35 2.46
N GLY A 47 14.03 -18.79 1.27
CA GLY A 47 13.52 -19.55 0.13
C GLY A 47 12.00 -19.78 0.12
N SER A 48 11.25 -19.25 1.09
CA SER A 48 9.78 -19.23 1.03
C SER A 48 9.29 -18.17 0.03
N GLY A 49 8.03 -18.29 -0.43
CA GLY A 49 7.44 -17.32 -1.36
C GLY A 49 7.45 -15.88 -0.83
N CYS A 50 7.47 -15.68 0.48
CA CYS A 50 7.59 -14.36 1.11
C CYS A 50 8.99 -13.74 0.88
N ASP A 51 10.05 -14.53 0.92
CA ASP A 51 11.43 -14.09 0.68
C ASP A 51 11.61 -13.70 -0.80
N VAL A 52 11.03 -14.49 -1.71
CA VAL A 52 10.99 -14.19 -3.15
C VAL A 52 10.29 -12.86 -3.44
N VAL A 53 9.13 -12.61 -2.81
CA VAL A 53 8.40 -11.34 -2.97
C VAL A 53 9.22 -10.16 -2.43
N GLN A 54 9.87 -10.31 -1.28
CA GLN A 54 10.71 -9.27 -0.66
C GLN A 54 12.02 -9.00 -1.42
N ALA A 55 12.60 -10.02 -2.05
CA ALA A 55 13.78 -9.89 -2.89
C ALA A 55 13.45 -9.36 -4.30
N SER A 56 12.19 -9.43 -4.72
CA SER A 56 11.75 -8.99 -6.05
C SER A 56 11.88 -7.47 -6.25
N ARG A 57 11.87 -7.06 -7.52
CA ARG A 57 11.83 -5.65 -7.94
C ARG A 57 10.64 -4.87 -7.36
N TYR A 58 9.55 -5.56 -7.04
CA TYR A 58 8.32 -4.93 -6.54
C TYR A 58 8.40 -4.49 -5.08
N ALA A 59 9.40 -4.99 -4.35
CA ALA A 59 9.64 -4.60 -2.96
C ALA A 59 10.48 -3.30 -2.85
N THR A 60 10.82 -2.68 -3.98
CA THR A 60 11.37 -1.32 -4.07
C THR A 60 10.45 -0.46 -4.93
N PHE A 61 10.12 0.74 -4.46
CA PHE A 61 9.26 1.70 -5.13
C PHE A 61 9.88 3.10 -5.03
N LEU A 62 10.20 3.73 -6.17
CA LEU A 62 10.93 5.02 -6.25
C LEU A 62 12.28 4.99 -5.49
N GLY A 63 13.01 3.88 -5.56
CA GLY A 63 14.31 3.72 -4.89
C GLY A 63 14.25 3.52 -3.37
N ALA A 64 13.05 3.51 -2.76
CA ALA A 64 12.84 3.19 -1.34
C ALA A 64 12.09 1.86 -1.19
N PRO A 65 12.20 1.15 -0.04
CA PRO A 65 11.39 -0.04 0.21
C PRO A 65 9.91 0.29 0.15
N THR A 66 9.10 -0.52 -0.53
CA THR A 66 7.65 -0.32 -0.63
C THR A 66 6.99 -0.23 0.76
N ALA A 67 7.54 -0.95 1.74
CA ALA A 67 7.12 -0.88 3.14
C ALA A 67 7.29 0.50 3.79
N ALA A 68 8.31 1.28 3.38
CA ALA A 68 8.50 2.64 3.89
C ALA A 68 7.36 3.58 3.46
N TRP A 69 6.84 3.41 2.24
CA TRP A 69 5.66 4.14 1.78
C TRP A 69 4.41 3.78 2.60
N GLY A 70 4.27 2.51 3.00
CA GLY A 70 3.23 2.07 3.93
C GLY A 70 3.30 2.81 5.27
N VAL A 71 4.50 2.93 5.86
CA VAL A 71 4.71 3.69 7.12
C VAL A 71 4.23 5.13 6.98
N VAL A 72 4.59 5.81 5.88
CA VAL A 72 4.17 7.19 5.63
C VAL A 72 2.64 7.30 5.54
N LEU A 73 2.00 6.41 4.79
CA LEU A 73 0.54 6.40 4.63
C LEU A 73 -0.18 6.20 5.97
N TYR A 74 0.25 5.22 6.78
CA TYR A 74 -0.35 4.96 8.08
C TYR A 74 -0.06 6.08 9.09
N ALA A 75 1.13 6.69 9.07
CA ALA A 75 1.45 7.83 9.93
C ALA A 75 0.55 9.03 9.63
N VAL A 76 0.29 9.32 8.35
CA VAL A 76 -0.65 10.37 7.93
C VAL A 76 -2.06 10.06 8.43
N LEU A 77 -2.53 8.82 8.28
CA LEU A 77 -3.85 8.41 8.77
C LEU A 77 -3.99 8.54 10.30
N ILE A 78 -2.97 8.16 11.06
CA ILE A 78 -2.92 8.36 12.53
C ILE A 78 -3.00 9.85 12.86
N GLY A 79 -2.19 10.69 12.19
CA GLY A 79 -2.21 12.14 12.40
C GLY A 79 -3.58 12.74 12.11
N LEU A 80 -4.25 12.34 11.03
CA LEU A 80 -5.61 12.77 10.71
C LEU A 80 -6.63 12.31 11.76
N ALA A 81 -6.49 11.07 12.28
CA ALA A 81 -7.38 10.50 13.28
C ALA A 81 -7.24 11.15 14.66
N LEU A 82 -6.04 11.57 15.05
CA LEU A 82 -5.78 12.26 16.31
C LEU A 82 -6.34 13.70 16.33
N VAL A 83 -6.28 14.41 15.20
CA VAL A 83 -6.73 15.80 15.08
C VAL A 83 -8.26 15.91 14.85
N GLY A 84 -8.94 14.78 14.67
CA GLY A 84 -10.39 14.68 14.50
C GLY A 84 -10.85 14.79 13.04
N LEU A 85 -11.68 13.82 12.62
CA LEU A 85 -12.18 13.69 11.25
C LEU A 85 -13.35 14.66 11.00
N THR A 86 -13.02 15.87 10.55
CA THR A 86 -14.02 16.75 9.92
C THR A 86 -14.50 16.15 8.59
N PRO A 87 -15.68 16.52 8.04
CA PRO A 87 -16.19 15.94 6.79
C PRO A 87 -15.22 16.04 5.60
N ARG A 88 -14.40 17.10 5.54
CA ARG A 88 -13.36 17.25 4.51
C ARG A 88 -12.16 16.32 4.76
N ARG A 89 -11.71 16.20 6.01
CA ARG A 89 -10.62 15.30 6.40
C ARG A 89 -11.00 13.83 6.25
N TRP A 90 -12.25 13.48 6.52
CA TRP A 90 -12.80 12.14 6.30
C TRP A 90 -12.71 11.74 4.83
N VAL A 91 -13.02 12.65 3.89
CA VAL A 91 -12.86 12.38 2.44
C VAL A 91 -11.39 12.18 2.08
N GLY A 92 -10.47 12.93 2.69
CA GLY A 92 -9.02 12.72 2.53
C GLY A 92 -8.57 11.34 3.05
N ALA A 93 -8.99 10.96 4.25
CA ALA A 93 -8.70 9.64 4.82
C ALA A 93 -9.32 8.50 3.99
N TYR A 94 -10.52 8.70 3.46
CA TYR A 94 -11.16 7.77 2.52
C TYR A 94 -10.36 7.64 1.21
N ALA A 95 -9.89 8.75 0.64
CA ALA A 95 -9.05 8.75 -0.55
C ALA A 95 -7.74 7.99 -0.33
N VAL A 96 -7.06 8.24 0.79
CA VAL A 96 -5.80 7.58 1.16
C VAL A 96 -6.02 6.07 1.39
N SER A 97 -7.06 5.69 2.13
CA SER A 97 -7.38 4.28 2.36
C SER A 97 -7.81 3.54 1.09
N ALA A 98 -8.59 4.19 0.20
CA ALA A 98 -8.95 3.61 -1.09
C ALA A 98 -7.72 3.38 -1.98
N ALA A 99 -6.78 4.33 -2.01
CA ALA A 99 -5.51 4.18 -2.72
C ALA A 99 -4.66 3.05 -2.12
N ALA A 100 -4.57 2.96 -0.79
CA ALA A 100 -3.84 1.90 -0.10
C ALA A 100 -4.41 0.50 -0.41
N VAL A 101 -5.73 0.34 -0.39
CA VAL A 101 -6.41 -0.92 -0.76
C VAL A 101 -6.16 -1.27 -2.23
N ALA A 102 -6.27 -0.30 -3.14
CA ALA A 102 -6.02 -0.53 -4.56
C ALA A 102 -4.57 -0.96 -4.83
N PHE A 103 -3.61 -0.29 -4.19
CA PHE A 103 -2.19 -0.62 -4.28
C PHE A 103 -1.89 -2.01 -3.69
N SER A 104 -2.48 -2.34 -2.53
CA SER A 104 -2.33 -3.65 -1.91
C SER A 104 -2.94 -4.78 -2.78
N ALA A 105 -4.12 -4.54 -3.38
CA ALA A 105 -4.74 -5.47 -4.30
C ALA A 105 -3.86 -5.71 -5.55
N TYR A 106 -3.23 -4.65 -6.06
CA TYR A 106 -2.29 -4.74 -7.17
C TYR A 106 -1.05 -5.57 -6.81
N LEU A 107 -0.42 -5.31 -5.66
CA LEU A 107 0.73 -6.11 -5.21
C LEU A 107 0.35 -7.58 -4.94
N THR A 108 -0.84 -7.82 -4.40
CA THR A 108 -1.36 -9.18 -4.18
C THR A 108 -1.56 -9.90 -5.52
N TYR A 109 -2.11 -9.21 -6.52
CA TYR A 109 -2.24 -9.73 -7.87
C TYR A 109 -0.88 -10.10 -8.47
N LEU A 110 0.11 -9.21 -8.39
CA LEU A 110 1.47 -9.49 -8.86
C LEU A 110 2.08 -10.69 -8.13
N SER A 111 1.97 -10.74 -6.81
CA SER A 111 2.53 -11.83 -5.98
C SER A 111 1.97 -13.20 -6.40
N LEU A 112 0.67 -13.30 -6.61
CA LEU A 112 0.00 -14.55 -6.96
C LEU A 112 0.18 -14.96 -8.43
N TRP A 113 0.11 -14.00 -9.35
CA TRP A 113 0.11 -14.30 -10.80
C TRP A 113 1.48 -14.24 -11.45
N GLU A 114 2.34 -13.31 -11.05
CA GLU A 114 3.66 -13.16 -11.67
C GLU A 114 4.74 -13.93 -10.93
N LEU A 115 4.70 -13.91 -9.59
CA LEU A 115 5.69 -14.60 -8.76
C LEU A 115 5.26 -16.00 -8.33
N GLY A 116 3.96 -16.33 -8.40
CA GLY A 116 3.43 -17.60 -7.92
C GLY A 116 3.64 -17.82 -6.41
N ALA A 117 3.78 -16.74 -5.65
CA ALA A 117 4.23 -16.75 -4.27
C ALA A 117 3.27 -15.99 -3.34
N ALA A 118 2.96 -16.57 -2.19
CA ALA A 118 2.13 -15.92 -1.18
C ALA A 118 3.00 -15.31 -0.07
N CYS A 119 2.84 -14.01 0.17
CA CYS A 119 3.47 -13.33 1.30
C CYS A 119 2.42 -13.04 2.39
N PRO A 120 2.50 -13.69 3.58
CA PRO A 120 1.52 -13.50 4.63
C PRO A 120 1.51 -12.05 5.16
N TYR A 121 2.66 -11.37 5.14
CA TYR A 121 2.74 -9.96 5.53
C TYR A 121 2.05 -9.02 4.56
N CYS A 122 2.19 -9.25 3.24
CA CYS A 122 1.49 -8.45 2.25
C CYS A 122 -0.03 -8.64 2.35
N LEU A 123 -0.47 -9.87 2.61
CA LEU A 123 -1.89 -10.17 2.85
C LEU A 123 -2.39 -9.54 4.16
N ALA A 124 -1.58 -9.57 5.22
CA ALA A 124 -1.92 -8.95 6.50
C ALA A 124 -2.06 -7.42 6.35
N ASP A 125 -1.11 -6.76 5.68
CA ASP A 125 -1.18 -5.32 5.42
C ASP A 125 -2.38 -4.96 4.54
N GLY A 126 -2.68 -5.77 3.51
CA GLY A 126 -3.90 -5.60 2.72
C GLY A 126 -5.18 -5.76 3.53
N GLY A 127 -5.22 -6.74 4.44
CA GLY A 127 -6.33 -6.90 5.38
C GLY A 127 -6.51 -5.69 6.29
N ILE A 128 -5.42 -5.11 6.78
CA ILE A 128 -5.44 -3.89 7.61
C ILE A 128 -5.98 -2.71 6.79
N ALA A 129 -5.50 -2.51 5.56
CA ALA A 129 -5.98 -1.44 4.69
C ALA A 129 -7.50 -1.56 4.41
N VAL A 130 -7.98 -2.78 4.15
CA VAL A 130 -9.41 -3.05 3.93
C VAL A 130 -10.22 -2.80 5.20
N ALA A 131 -9.74 -3.24 6.37
CA ALA A 131 -10.38 -2.97 7.65
C ALA A 131 -10.47 -1.45 7.93
N LEU A 132 -9.44 -0.70 7.57
CA LEU A 132 -9.39 0.76 7.72
C LEU A 132 -10.41 1.44 6.80
N LEU A 133 -10.52 1.00 5.54
CA LEU A 133 -11.54 1.48 4.61
C LEU A 133 -12.96 1.15 5.10
N ALA A 134 -13.19 -0.07 5.59
CA ALA A 134 -14.48 -0.53 6.10
C ALA A 134 -14.92 0.26 7.34
N THR A 135 -14.00 0.52 8.27
CA THR A 135 -14.28 1.33 9.47
C THR A 135 -14.57 2.79 9.13
N LEU A 136 -13.85 3.38 8.16
CA LEU A 136 -14.16 4.72 7.65
C LEU A 136 -15.56 4.78 7.03
N LEU A 137 -15.93 3.79 6.21
CA LEU A 137 -17.27 3.68 5.60
C LEU A 137 -18.38 3.50 6.65
N ALA A 138 -18.15 2.69 7.68
CA ALA A 138 -19.09 2.50 8.79
C ALA A 138 -19.30 3.78 9.60
N ARG A 139 -18.24 4.58 9.78
CA ARG A 139 -18.26 5.88 10.48
C ARG A 139 -18.56 7.07 9.58
N ARG A 140 -19.20 6.84 8.44
CA ARG A 140 -19.54 7.91 7.48
C ARG A 140 -20.28 9.07 8.19
N PRO A 141 -19.77 10.31 8.12
CA PRO A 141 -20.48 11.46 8.71
C PRO A 141 -21.83 11.66 7.99
N ALA A 142 -22.86 12.02 8.76
CA ALA A 142 -24.20 12.22 8.22
C ALA A 142 -24.20 13.28 7.10
N VAL A 143 -24.88 12.99 6.00
CA VAL A 143 -24.95 13.84 4.80
C VAL A 143 -25.68 15.15 5.14
N THR A 144 -24.95 16.19 5.50
CA THR A 144 -25.51 17.53 5.73
C THR A 144 -25.46 18.37 4.45
N GLY A 145 -26.61 18.50 3.78
CA GLY A 145 -26.84 19.49 2.71
C GLY A 145 -26.77 18.99 1.26
N ARG A 146 -27.39 19.76 0.34
CA ARG A 146 -27.62 19.45 -1.09
C ARG A 146 -26.32 19.34 -1.93
N ARG A 147 -25.22 19.94 -1.45
CA ARG A 147 -23.85 19.90 -2.05
C ARG A 147 -22.86 19.01 -1.25
N SER A 148 -23.36 18.09 -0.44
CA SER A 148 -22.51 17.28 0.43
C SER A 148 -21.47 16.46 -0.37
N PRO A 149 -20.17 16.56 -0.02
CA PRO A 149 -19.09 15.76 -0.61
C PRO A 149 -19.20 14.26 -0.27
N VAL A 150 -20.12 13.89 0.63
CA VAL A 150 -20.32 12.53 1.15
C VAL A 150 -21.43 11.79 0.38
N ARG A 151 -21.80 12.25 -0.83
CA ARG A 151 -22.76 11.54 -1.69
C ARG A 151 -22.17 10.18 -2.11
N PRO A 152 -22.90 9.06 -1.94
CA PRO A 152 -22.36 7.73 -2.20
C PRO A 152 -21.88 7.56 -3.65
N ARG A 153 -22.61 8.10 -4.64
CA ARG A 153 -22.17 8.09 -6.05
C ARG A 153 -20.86 8.84 -6.29
N ARG A 154 -20.64 9.99 -5.62
CA ARG A 154 -19.38 10.74 -5.74
C ARG A 154 -18.25 10.04 -5.00
N LEU A 155 -18.52 9.43 -3.85
CA LEU A 155 -17.52 8.66 -3.12
C LEU A 155 -17.05 7.44 -3.89
N VAL A 156 -17.98 6.69 -4.49
CA VAL A 156 -17.64 5.56 -5.36
C VAL A 156 -16.87 6.03 -6.59
N ALA A 157 -17.29 7.12 -7.23
CA ALA A 157 -16.56 7.68 -8.37
C ALA A 157 -15.13 8.13 -7.98
N ILE A 158 -14.98 8.88 -6.88
CA ILE A 158 -13.68 9.34 -6.38
C ILE A 158 -12.79 8.15 -6.00
N GLY A 159 -13.34 7.19 -5.25
CA GLY A 159 -12.63 5.97 -4.85
C GLY A 159 -12.18 5.15 -6.05
N ALA A 160 -13.04 4.96 -7.06
CA ALA A 160 -12.71 4.25 -8.29
C ALA A 160 -11.65 5.00 -9.11
N THR A 161 -11.78 6.32 -9.29
CA THR A 161 -10.79 7.11 -10.02
C THR A 161 -9.43 7.11 -9.34
N LEU A 162 -9.39 7.19 -8.01
CA LEU A 162 -8.16 7.14 -7.24
C LEU A 162 -7.54 5.75 -7.28
N ALA A 163 -8.35 4.70 -7.12
CA ALA A 163 -7.87 3.33 -7.26
C ALA A 163 -7.22 3.10 -8.63
N VAL A 164 -7.90 3.49 -9.71
CA VAL A 164 -7.35 3.38 -11.08
C VAL A 164 -6.10 4.24 -11.23
N ALA A 165 -6.11 5.50 -10.77
CA ALA A 165 -4.95 6.37 -10.86
C ALA A 165 -3.74 5.83 -10.09
N THR A 166 -3.94 5.29 -8.88
CA THR A 166 -2.89 4.68 -8.06
C THR A 166 -2.33 3.44 -8.73
N VAL A 167 -3.16 2.56 -9.30
CA VAL A 167 -2.72 1.37 -10.01
C VAL A 167 -1.96 1.73 -11.28
N VAL A 168 -2.47 2.67 -12.08
CA VAL A 168 -1.80 3.13 -13.31
C VAL A 168 -0.48 3.81 -13.00
N PHE A 169 -0.44 4.66 -11.96
CA PHE A 169 0.78 5.30 -11.51
C PHE A 169 1.80 4.29 -11.01
N ALA A 170 1.39 3.35 -10.15
CA ALA A 170 2.26 2.29 -9.65
C ALA A 170 2.82 1.43 -10.78
N ALA A 171 1.97 1.00 -11.72
CA ALA A 171 2.39 0.26 -12.90
C ALA A 171 3.37 1.06 -13.75
N GLY A 172 3.11 2.36 -13.98
CA GLY A 172 4.01 3.24 -14.71
C GLY A 172 5.38 3.38 -14.05
N VAL A 173 5.41 3.52 -12.72
CA VAL A 173 6.66 3.55 -11.94
C VAL A 173 7.41 2.23 -12.08
N PHE A 174 6.75 1.08 -11.89
CA PHE A 174 7.42 -0.23 -12.01
C PHE A 174 7.92 -0.52 -13.43
N VAL A 175 7.24 0.01 -14.46
CA VAL A 175 7.71 -0.05 -15.86
C VAL A 175 8.92 0.88 -16.06
N ALA A 176 8.93 2.06 -15.45
CA ALA A 176 10.07 2.99 -15.53
C ALA A 176 11.29 2.48 -14.74
N ASP A 177 11.07 1.86 -13.58
CA ASP A 177 12.07 1.18 -12.75
C ASP A 177 12.50 -0.18 -13.33
N ALA A 178 11.93 -0.62 -14.47
CA ALA A 178 12.43 -1.80 -15.16
C ALA A 178 13.91 -1.59 -15.49
N PRO A 179 14.80 -2.56 -15.18
CA PRO A 179 16.23 -2.33 -15.17
C PRO A 179 16.79 -2.25 -16.59
N THR A 180 16.69 -1.08 -17.22
CA THR A 180 17.26 -0.75 -18.52
C THR A 180 18.79 -0.90 -18.54
N VAL A 181 19.43 -0.77 -17.37
CA VAL A 181 20.90 -0.86 -17.22
C VAL A 181 21.37 -2.31 -17.01
N ALA A 182 20.59 -3.15 -16.31
CA ALA A 182 20.95 -4.55 -16.12
C ALA A 182 20.75 -5.35 -17.42
N THR A 183 19.69 -5.05 -18.19
CA THR A 183 19.48 -5.64 -19.51
C THR A 183 20.61 -5.28 -20.47
N ALA A 184 21.09 -4.03 -20.49
CA ALA A 184 22.21 -3.64 -21.36
C ALA A 184 23.52 -4.39 -21.04
N ARG A 185 23.84 -4.58 -19.75
CA ARG A 185 25.03 -5.36 -19.34
C ARG A 185 24.86 -6.86 -19.60
N GLN A 186 23.67 -7.41 -19.34
CA GLN A 186 23.38 -8.83 -19.60
C GLN A 186 23.30 -9.13 -21.09
N GLU A 187 22.80 -8.21 -21.93
CA GLU A 187 22.86 -8.33 -23.39
C GLU A 187 24.29 -8.23 -23.91
N ALA A 188 25.11 -7.31 -23.40
CA ALA A 188 26.52 -7.22 -23.79
C ALA A 188 27.29 -8.49 -23.41
N LEU A 189 27.04 -9.02 -22.21
CA LEU A 189 27.60 -10.30 -21.76
C LEU A 189 27.09 -11.48 -22.58
N ALA A 190 25.79 -11.54 -22.87
CA ALA A 190 25.18 -12.59 -23.68
C ALA A 190 25.72 -12.60 -25.11
N ARG A 191 25.91 -11.42 -25.74
CA ARG A 191 26.57 -11.31 -27.04
C ARG A 191 28.02 -11.79 -26.98
N HIS A 192 28.74 -11.46 -25.90
CA HIS A 192 30.12 -11.88 -25.74
C HIS A 192 30.26 -13.40 -25.55
N LEU A 193 29.35 -14.00 -24.77
CA LEU A 193 29.28 -15.44 -24.51
C LEU A 193 28.83 -16.22 -25.75
N ALA A 194 27.90 -15.68 -26.54
CA ALA A 194 27.51 -16.26 -27.83
C ALA A 194 28.67 -16.22 -28.84
N ALA A 195 29.44 -15.13 -28.87
CA ALA A 195 30.62 -15.01 -29.72
C ALA A 195 31.78 -15.93 -29.31
N SER A 196 31.90 -16.27 -28.01
CA SER A 196 32.90 -17.22 -27.52
C SER A 196 32.47 -18.69 -27.61
N GLY A 197 31.28 -18.97 -28.16
CA GLY A 197 30.77 -20.34 -28.31
C GLY A 197 30.36 -21.01 -27.00
N ALA A 198 30.09 -20.24 -25.94
CA ALA A 198 29.69 -20.78 -24.65
C ALA A 198 28.26 -21.34 -24.71
N ILE A 199 28.09 -22.59 -24.27
CA ILE A 199 26.79 -23.26 -24.17
C ILE A 199 26.16 -22.90 -22.82
N PHE A 200 24.97 -22.30 -22.82
CA PHE A 200 24.28 -21.89 -21.61
C PHE A 200 23.48 -23.05 -21.01
N TYR A 201 23.95 -23.60 -19.89
CA TYR A 201 23.20 -24.54 -19.06
C TYR A 201 22.44 -23.75 -17.98
N GLY A 202 21.31 -23.16 -18.35
CA GLY A 202 20.48 -22.41 -17.42
C GLY A 202 19.79 -23.35 -16.43
N ALA A 203 20.06 -23.20 -15.14
CA ALA A 203 19.28 -23.82 -14.08
C ALA A 203 18.24 -22.82 -13.58
N TYR A 204 16.97 -23.24 -13.63
CA TYR A 204 15.85 -22.53 -13.02
C TYR A 204 15.83 -22.93 -11.54
N TRP A 205 16.07 -21.98 -10.64
CA TRP A 205 15.74 -22.12 -9.23
C TRP A 205 15.08 -20.82 -8.76
#